data_AF-A0A385SRP1-F1
#
_entry.id   AF-A0A385SRP1-F1
#
_cell.length_a   1.000
_cell.length_b   1.000
_cell.length_c   1.000
_cell.angle_alpha   90.00
_cell.angle_beta   90.00
_cell.angle_gamma   90.00
#
_symmetry.space_group_name_H-M   'P 1'
#
loop_
_entity.id
_entity.type
_entity.pdbx_description
1 polymer ?
#
loop_
_entity_poly.entity_id
_entity_poly.type
_entity_poly.pdbx_seq_one_letter_code
_entity_poly.pdbx_strand_id
1 'polypeptide(L)'
;MNALTRNNFLMDWPLAYVGITRNWLSVDEALREISPEELGKLNSERIASLYTASEKSKESFLVVMKEIAAISDDALRASLRIWGIAYLDDILKSFKTISNKLKAVADVWAMVDYPEEWKPFIYYMPVSPGTDTRMDLLYKKCTEFLKTERLKLRV
;
A
#
# COMPACT_ATOMS: atom_id res chain seq x y z
N MET A 1 -11.90 7.45 -3.82
CA MET A 1 -10.74 7.86 -3.01
C MET A 1 -10.16 6.60 -2.39
N ASN A 2 -8.92 6.23 -2.72
CA ASN A 2 -8.32 4.96 -2.31
C ASN A 2 -7.73 5.03 -0.88
N ALA A 3 -7.13 3.92 -0.42
CA ALA A 3 -6.56 3.83 0.92
C ALA A 3 -5.42 4.82 1.16
N LEU A 4 -4.56 5.08 0.16
CA LEU A 4 -3.45 6.03 0.28
C LEU A 4 -3.96 7.46 0.50
N THR A 5 -4.89 7.91 -0.34
CA THR A 5 -5.43 9.29 -0.26
C THR A 5 -6.13 9.55 1.07
N ARG A 6 -6.95 8.60 1.56
CA ARG A 6 -7.62 8.70 2.88
C ARG A 6 -6.63 8.81 4.04
N ASN A 7 -5.39 8.41 3.81
CA ASN A 7 -4.34 8.29 4.80
C ASN A 7 -3.18 9.27 4.57
N ASN A 8 -3.40 10.29 3.72
CA ASN A 8 -2.48 11.38 3.41
C ASN A 8 -1.11 10.90 2.91
N PHE A 9 -1.08 9.81 2.15
CA PHE A 9 0.10 9.43 1.38
C PHE A 9 0.03 10.11 0.01
N LEU A 10 1.11 10.78 -0.37
CA LEU A 10 1.26 11.31 -1.73
C LEU A 10 1.47 10.14 -2.68
N MET A 11 0.74 10.13 -3.79
CA MET A 11 0.88 9.10 -4.80
C MET A 11 2.10 9.40 -5.67
N ASP A 12 3.02 8.43 -5.72
CA ASP A 12 4.15 8.41 -6.66
C ASP A 12 4.02 7.27 -7.67
N TRP A 13 4.93 7.22 -8.65
CA TRP A 13 4.90 6.21 -9.71
C TRP A 13 5.00 4.76 -9.17
N PRO A 14 5.92 4.44 -8.24
CA PRO A 14 5.95 3.13 -7.59
C PRO A 14 4.64 2.73 -6.88
N LEU A 15 4.02 3.65 -6.14
CA LEU A 15 2.74 3.41 -5.45
C LEU A 15 1.60 3.17 -6.44
N ALA A 16 1.52 3.98 -7.50
CA ALA A 16 0.56 3.81 -8.57
C ALA A 16 0.74 2.45 -9.27
N TYR A 17 1.98 2.08 -9.61
CA TYR A 17 2.31 0.82 -10.26
C TYR A 17 1.85 -0.38 -9.43
N VAL A 18 2.15 -0.41 -8.12
CA VAL A 18 1.72 -1.48 -7.22
C VAL A 18 0.20 -1.54 -7.14
N GLY A 19 -0.46 -0.39 -6.95
CA GLY A 19 -1.92 -0.30 -6.83
C GLY A 19 -2.64 -0.82 -8.07
N ILE A 20 -2.17 -0.44 -9.27
CA ILE A 20 -2.73 -0.92 -10.54
C ILE A 20 -2.46 -2.41 -10.71
N THR A 21 -1.23 -2.86 -10.49
CA THR A 21 -0.86 -4.28 -10.63
C THR A 21 -1.75 -5.18 -9.78
N ARG A 22 -2.03 -4.76 -8.53
CA ARG A 22 -2.87 -5.51 -7.57
C ARG A 22 -4.38 -5.24 -7.70
N ASN A 23 -4.81 -4.40 -8.64
CA ASN A 23 -6.21 -3.98 -8.84
C ASN A 23 -6.82 -3.21 -7.65
N TRP A 24 -6.01 -2.49 -6.87
CA TRP A 24 -6.48 -1.62 -5.79
C TRP A 24 -6.73 -0.17 -6.26
N LEU A 25 -6.22 0.14 -7.46
CA LEU A 25 -6.26 1.45 -8.09
C LEU A 25 -6.49 1.26 -9.58
N SER A 26 -7.42 2.00 -10.19
CA SER A 26 -7.54 2.00 -11.66
C SER A 26 -6.47 2.88 -12.30
N VAL A 27 -6.25 2.72 -13.61
CA VAL A 27 -5.33 3.57 -14.37
C VAL A 27 -5.76 5.04 -14.32
N ASP A 28 -7.05 5.31 -14.48
CA ASP A 28 -7.60 6.67 -14.43
C ASP A 28 -7.44 7.31 -13.05
N GLU A 29 -7.67 6.54 -11.98
CA GLU A 29 -7.46 7.02 -10.62
C GLU A 29 -5.99 7.33 -10.37
N ALA A 30 -5.07 6.49 -10.86
CA ALA A 30 -3.63 6.72 -10.74
C ALA A 30 -3.18 8.01 -11.44
N LEU A 31 -3.59 8.21 -12.69
CA LEU A 31 -3.23 9.41 -13.45
C LEU A 31 -3.81 10.70 -12.85
N ARG A 32 -4.97 10.62 -12.18
CA ARG A 32 -5.57 11.77 -11.50
C ARG A 32 -4.89 12.08 -10.16
N GLU A 33 -4.43 11.05 -9.45
CA GLU A 33 -3.95 11.18 -8.07
C GLU A 33 -2.42 11.26 -7.94
N ILE A 34 -1.67 10.91 -8.99
CA ILE A 34 -0.23 11.09 -9.05
C ILE A 34 0.16 12.54 -8.70
N SER A 35 1.20 12.70 -7.90
CA SER A 35 1.58 14.04 -7.44
C SER A 35 2.02 14.94 -8.62
N PRO A 36 1.74 16.25 -8.58
CA PRO A 36 2.22 17.18 -9.60
C PRO A 36 3.75 17.20 -9.74
N GLU A 37 4.46 16.93 -8.65
CA GLU A 37 5.92 16.83 -8.64
C GLU A 37 6.41 15.63 -9.46
N GLU A 38 5.77 14.47 -9.32
CA GLU A 38 6.09 13.28 -10.11
C GLU A 38 5.75 13.44 -11.60
N LEU A 39 4.65 14.13 -11.92
CA LEU A 39 4.34 14.49 -13.30
C LEU A 39 5.36 15.48 -13.88
N GLY A 40 5.80 16.46 -13.09
CA GLY A 40 6.79 17.45 -13.49
C GLY A 40 8.17 16.89 -13.80
N LYS A 41 8.49 15.67 -13.32
CA LYS A 41 9.72 14.95 -13.67
C LYS A 41 9.69 14.38 -15.10
N LEU A 42 8.52 14.30 -15.73
CA LEU A 42 8.35 13.74 -17.07
C LEU A 42 8.29 14.86 -18.11
N ASN A 43 8.92 14.62 -19.27
CA ASN A 43 8.75 15.50 -20.42
C ASN A 43 7.40 15.23 -21.13
N SER A 44 7.02 16.13 -22.04
CA SER A 44 5.74 16.04 -22.77
C SER A 44 5.58 14.74 -23.56
N GLU A 45 6.65 14.23 -24.17
CA GLU A 45 6.63 12.97 -24.94
C GLU A 45 6.32 11.75 -24.05
N ARG A 46 6.93 11.69 -22.86
CA ARG A 46 6.68 10.64 -21.86
C ARG A 46 5.26 10.71 -21.32
N ILE A 47 4.76 11.92 -21.05
CA ILE A 47 3.37 12.11 -20.62
C ILE A 47 2.41 11.64 -21.72
N ALA A 48 2.59 12.07 -22.97
CA ALA A 48 1.75 11.63 -24.09
C ALA A 48 1.79 10.11 -24.29
N SER A 49 2.95 9.48 -24.11
CA SER A 49 3.12 8.03 -24.19
C SER A 49 2.32 7.30 -23.11
N LEU A 50 2.30 7.81 -21.88
CA LEU A 50 1.50 7.26 -20.78
C LEU A 50 0.00 7.31 -21.08
N TYR A 51 -0.52 8.47 -21.50
CA TYR A 51 -1.94 8.61 -21.83
C TYR A 51 -2.33 7.71 -23.02
N THR A 52 -1.50 7.65 -24.06
CA THR A 52 -1.73 6.75 -25.20
C THR A 52 -1.75 5.29 -24.77
N ALA A 53 -0.86 4.89 -23.85
CA ALA A 53 -0.82 3.54 -23.32
C ALA A 53 -2.05 3.21 -22.46
N SER A 54 -2.55 4.18 -21.67
CA SER A 54 -3.76 4.00 -20.85
C SER A 54 -5.01 3.73 -21.67
N GLU A 55 -5.12 4.32 -22.87
CA GLU A 55 -6.24 4.09 -23.79
C GLU A 55 -6.19 2.70 -24.44
N LYS A 56 -5.00 2.09 -24.55
CA LYS A 56 -4.82 0.77 -25.15
C LYS A 56 -5.20 -0.35 -24.20
N SER A 57 -4.51 -0.44 -23.06
CA SER A 57 -4.79 -1.43 -22.02
C SER A 57 -4.03 -1.14 -20.73
N LYS A 58 -4.49 -1.77 -19.64
CA LYS A 58 -3.79 -1.78 -18.34
C LYS A 58 -2.35 -2.28 -18.47
N GLU A 59 -2.14 -3.35 -19.23
CA GLU A 59 -0.82 -3.98 -19.40
C GLU A 59 0.12 -3.06 -20.18
N SER A 60 -0.36 -2.44 -21.26
CA SER A 60 0.42 -1.47 -22.02
C SER A 60 0.84 -0.29 -21.15
N PHE A 61 -0.07 0.19 -20.30
CA PHE A 61 0.20 1.29 -19.37
C PHE A 61 1.28 0.92 -18.35
N LEU A 62 1.20 -0.27 -17.73
CA LEU A 62 2.19 -0.72 -16.76
C LEU A 62 3.59 -0.85 -17.37
N VAL A 63 3.71 -1.37 -18.60
CA VAL A 63 5.00 -1.47 -19.30
C VAL A 63 5.62 -0.09 -19.48
N VAL A 64 4.86 0.84 -20.06
CA VAL A 64 5.33 2.20 -20.33
C VAL A 64 5.65 2.96 -19.03
N MET A 65 4.84 2.80 -17.98
CA MET A 65 5.11 3.40 -16.67
C MET A 65 6.42 2.90 -16.06
N LYS A 66 6.66 1.59 -16.09
CA LYS A 66 7.88 1.00 -15.50
C LYS A 66 9.14 1.53 -16.19
N GLU A 67 9.10 1.66 -17.51
CA GLU A 67 10.20 2.21 -18.31
C GLU A 67 10.43 3.70 -18.04
N ILE A 68 9.36 4.50 -18.05
CA ILE A 68 9.44 5.95 -17.91
C ILE A 68 9.88 6.38 -16.51
N ALA A 69 9.35 5.71 -15.48
CA ALA A 69 9.61 6.04 -14.08
C ALA A 69 10.83 5.28 -13.50
N ALA A 70 11.47 4.41 -14.29
CA ALA A 70 12.66 3.64 -13.90
C ALA A 70 12.50 2.97 -12.51
N ILE A 71 11.35 2.34 -12.29
CA ILE A 71 10.95 1.84 -10.97
C ILE A 71 11.77 0.60 -10.61
N SER A 72 12.54 0.69 -9.52
CA SER A 72 13.34 -0.43 -9.00
C SER A 72 12.50 -1.42 -8.19
N ASP A 73 12.96 -2.66 -8.07
CA ASP A 73 12.28 -3.68 -7.27
C ASP A 73 12.23 -3.31 -5.78
N ASP A 74 13.25 -2.60 -5.27
CA ASP A 74 13.25 -2.08 -3.90
C ASP A 74 12.15 -1.03 -3.70
N ALA A 75 11.96 -0.13 -4.67
CA ALA A 75 10.86 0.83 -4.63
C ALA A 75 9.50 0.13 -4.62
N LEU A 76 9.32 -0.92 -5.44
CA LEU A 76 8.08 -1.71 -5.45
C LEU A 76 7.80 -2.39 -4.10
N ARG A 77 8.83 -2.97 -3.46
CA ARG A 77 8.69 -3.57 -2.12
C ARG A 77 8.31 -2.52 -1.07
N ALA A 78 8.95 -1.36 -1.09
CA ALA A 78 8.62 -0.25 -0.19
C ALA A 78 7.20 0.26 -0.42
N SER A 79 6.77 0.42 -1.67
CA SER A 79 5.41 0.85 -2.02
C SER A 79 4.35 -0.17 -1.61
N LEU A 80 4.60 -1.47 -1.77
CA LEU A 80 3.70 -2.52 -1.28
C LEU A 80 3.51 -2.43 0.24
N ARG A 81 4.60 -2.17 0.98
CA ARG A 81 4.54 -1.92 2.42
C ARG A 81 3.68 -0.70 2.76
N ILE A 82 3.85 0.41 2.05
CA ILE A 82 3.08 1.65 2.27
C ILE A 82 1.57 1.40 2.03
N TRP A 83 1.22 0.67 0.97
CA TRP A 83 -0.16 0.23 0.74
C TRP A 83 -0.70 -0.56 1.94
N GLY A 84 0.05 -1.55 2.43
CA GLY A 84 -0.31 -2.31 3.62
C GLY A 84 -0.57 -1.43 4.83
N ILE A 85 0.33 -0.48 5.12
CA ILE A 85 0.21 0.50 6.20
C ILE A 85 -1.07 1.33 6.06
N ALA A 86 -1.38 1.82 4.85
CA ALA A 86 -2.60 2.60 4.62
C ALA A 86 -3.88 1.80 4.85
N TYR A 87 -3.92 0.53 4.44
CA TYR A 87 -5.05 -0.35 4.72
C TYR A 87 -5.18 -0.67 6.23
N LEU A 88 -4.07 -0.87 6.94
CA LEU A 88 -4.09 -1.05 8.39
C LEU A 88 -4.68 0.18 9.10
N ASP A 89 -4.31 1.39 8.69
CA ASP A 89 -4.87 2.62 9.25
C ASP A 89 -6.39 2.69 9.09
N ASP A 90 -6.91 2.37 7.90
CA ASP A 90 -8.35 2.34 7.64
C ASP A 90 -9.06 1.31 8.54
N ILE A 91 -8.45 0.14 8.72
CA ILE A 91 -8.99 -0.91 9.61
C ILE A 91 -9.05 -0.40 11.06
N LEU A 92 -7.95 0.17 11.57
CA LEU A 92 -7.88 0.64 12.96
C LEU A 92 -8.84 1.81 13.23
N LYS A 93 -9.09 2.68 12.23
CA LYS A 93 -10.05 3.79 12.32
C LYS A 93 -11.52 3.36 12.15
N SER A 94 -11.78 2.16 11.62
CA SER A 94 -13.15 1.69 11.41
C SER A 94 -13.92 1.47 12.71
N PHE A 95 -15.25 1.49 12.65
CA PHE A 95 -16.14 1.20 13.78
C PHE A 95 -16.33 -0.30 14.08
N LYS A 96 -15.53 -1.17 13.45
CA LYS A 96 -15.62 -2.62 13.62
C LYS A 96 -15.16 -3.05 15.03
N THR A 97 -15.63 -4.19 15.50
CA THR A 97 -15.13 -4.82 16.74
C THR A 97 -13.66 -5.19 16.61
N ILE A 98 -12.93 -5.28 17.73
CA ILE A 98 -11.50 -5.67 17.74
C ILE A 98 -11.28 -7.00 17.00
N SER A 99 -12.12 -8.01 17.23
CA SER A 99 -12.03 -9.29 16.53
C SER A 99 -12.13 -9.13 15.01
N ASN A 100 -13.10 -8.34 14.53
CA ASN A 100 -13.27 -8.11 13.10
C ASN A 100 -12.14 -7.26 12.50
N LYS A 101 -11.56 -6.33 13.27
CA LYS A 101 -10.35 -5.60 12.85
C LYS A 101 -9.17 -6.55 12.69
N LEU A 102 -8.90 -7.40 13.67
CA LEU A 102 -7.78 -8.35 13.64
C LEU A 102 -7.89 -9.37 12.49
N LYS A 103 -9.11 -9.80 12.13
CA LYS A 103 -9.33 -10.61 10.92
C LYS A 103 -8.91 -9.85 9.67
N ALA A 104 -9.38 -8.60 9.52
CA ALA A 104 -9.01 -7.75 8.39
C ALA A 104 -7.50 -7.44 8.34
N VAL A 105 -6.83 -7.33 9.50
CA VAL A 105 -5.37 -7.19 9.57
C VAL A 105 -4.67 -8.42 8.97
N ALA A 106 -5.16 -9.63 9.25
CA ALA A 106 -4.62 -10.85 8.65
C ALA A 106 -4.84 -10.90 7.13
N ASP A 107 -5.98 -10.41 6.64
CA ASP A 107 -6.25 -10.30 5.20
C ASP A 107 -5.26 -9.34 4.53
N VAL A 108 -5.00 -8.17 5.13
CA VAL A 108 -4.00 -7.21 4.64
C VAL A 108 -2.60 -7.81 4.67
N TRP A 109 -2.26 -8.56 5.72
CA TRP A 109 -0.96 -9.22 5.83
C TRP A 109 -0.70 -10.18 4.67
N ALA A 110 -1.70 -10.99 4.29
CA ALA A 110 -1.62 -11.85 3.10
C ALA A 110 -1.54 -11.04 1.80
N MET A 111 -2.31 -9.95 1.71
CA MET A 111 -2.36 -9.06 0.56
C MET A 111 -1.00 -8.39 0.26
N VAL A 112 -0.16 -8.18 1.26
CA VAL A 112 1.20 -7.61 1.12
C VAL A 112 2.33 -8.66 1.25
N ASP A 113 2.04 -9.90 0.88
CA ASP A 113 2.99 -11.01 0.80
C ASP A 113 3.64 -11.41 2.14
N TYR A 114 2.87 -11.34 3.23
CA TYR A 114 3.22 -11.89 4.54
C TYR A 114 4.52 -11.34 5.18
N PRO A 115 4.70 -10.02 5.35
CA PRO A 115 5.87 -9.45 6.00
C PRO A 115 6.08 -10.05 7.41
N GLU A 116 7.28 -10.58 7.65
CA GLU A 116 7.62 -11.34 8.85
C GLU A 116 7.42 -10.54 10.15
N GLU A 117 7.73 -9.25 10.13
CA GLU A 117 7.62 -8.38 11.28
C GLU A 117 6.18 -8.08 11.71
N TRP A 118 5.17 -8.48 10.91
CA TRP A 118 3.76 -8.37 11.27
C TRP A 118 3.25 -9.57 12.06
N LYS A 119 3.93 -10.73 11.96
CA LYS A 119 3.57 -11.97 12.67
C LYS A 119 3.21 -11.77 14.15
N PRO A 120 3.89 -10.90 14.93
CA PRO A 120 3.59 -10.69 16.34
C PRO A 120 2.16 -10.23 16.67
N PHE A 121 1.39 -9.74 15.69
CA PHE A 121 0.02 -9.27 15.87
C PHE A 121 -1.02 -9.95 14.95
N ILE A 122 -0.67 -11.07 14.31
CA ILE A 122 -1.61 -11.82 13.46
C ILE A 122 -2.41 -12.83 14.29
N TYR A 123 -3.72 -12.62 14.36
CA TYR A 123 -4.65 -13.34 15.25
C TYR A 123 -4.69 -14.87 15.08
N TYR A 124 -4.42 -15.38 13.87
CA TYR A 124 -4.46 -16.81 13.58
C TYR A 124 -3.08 -17.49 13.52
N MET A 125 -2.02 -16.79 13.95
CA MET A 125 -0.66 -17.35 13.97
C MET A 125 -0.01 -17.21 15.34
N PRO A 126 0.14 -18.30 16.10
CA PRO A 126 1.00 -18.28 17.27
C PRO A 126 2.46 -18.09 16.81
N VAL A 127 3.09 -17.03 17.31
CA VAL A 127 4.51 -16.71 17.02
C VAL A 127 5.42 -17.80 17.58
N SER A 128 5.04 -18.35 18.75
CA SER A 128 5.66 -19.50 19.39
C SER A 128 4.69 -20.12 20.42
N PRO A 129 4.90 -21.40 20.81
CA PRO A 129 4.15 -21.99 21.92
C PRO A 129 4.22 -21.14 23.18
N GLY A 130 3.06 -20.86 23.79
CA GLY A 130 2.98 -20.01 24.99
C GLY A 130 2.95 -18.50 24.73
N THR A 131 2.95 -18.05 23.47
CA THR A 131 2.74 -16.62 23.15
C THR A 131 1.34 -16.19 23.56
N ASP A 132 1.23 -15.06 24.24
CA ASP A 132 -0.05 -14.43 24.57
C ASP A 132 -0.74 -13.92 23.29
N THR A 133 -1.86 -14.56 22.93
CA THR A 133 -2.68 -14.27 21.75
C THR A 133 -3.99 -13.59 22.10
N ARG A 134 -4.13 -13.00 23.30
CA ARG A 134 -5.33 -12.23 23.65
C ARG A 134 -5.53 -11.08 22.65
N MET A 135 -6.77 -10.91 22.20
CA MET A 135 -7.10 -9.97 21.11
C MET A 135 -6.72 -8.52 21.43
N ASP A 136 -6.91 -8.08 22.67
CA ASP A 136 -6.53 -6.74 23.14
C ASP A 136 -5.02 -6.52 23.02
N LEU A 137 -4.20 -7.53 23.37
CA LEU A 137 -2.76 -7.47 23.23
C LEU A 137 -2.32 -7.41 21.77
N LEU A 138 -2.87 -8.27 20.90
CA LEU A 138 -2.55 -8.26 19.47
C LEU A 138 -2.95 -6.94 18.81
N TYR A 139 -4.12 -6.42 19.16
CA TYR A 139 -4.59 -5.12 18.69
C TYR A 139 -3.65 -3.98 19.13
N LYS A 140 -3.20 -4.01 20.39
CA LYS A 140 -2.20 -3.06 20.91
C LYS A 140 -0.89 -3.14 20.12
N LYS A 141 -0.34 -4.34 19.90
CA LYS A 141 0.88 -4.54 19.10
C LYS A 141 0.75 -4.00 17.68
N CYS A 142 -0.37 -4.27 17.00
CA CYS A 142 -0.65 -3.72 15.67
C CYS A 142 -0.68 -2.18 15.69
N THR A 143 -1.30 -1.58 16.71
CA THR A 143 -1.39 -0.13 16.86
C THR A 143 0.00 0.50 17.12
N GLU A 144 0.81 -0.13 17.95
CA GLU A 144 2.19 0.31 18.25
C GLU A 144 3.11 0.19 17.02
N PHE A 145 2.98 -0.91 16.28
CA PHE A 145 3.65 -1.10 15.00
C PHE A 145 3.32 0.04 14.04
N LEU A 146 2.03 0.31 13.82
CA LEU A 146 1.59 1.33 12.88
C LEU A 146 2.04 2.73 13.28
N LYS A 147 2.01 3.04 14.58
CA LYS A 147 2.55 4.30 15.12
C LYS A 147 4.03 4.46 14.79
N THR A 148 4.82 3.40 14.98
CA THR A 148 6.26 3.39 14.66
C THR A 148 6.51 3.60 13.17
N GLU A 149 5.77 2.90 12.30
CA GLU A 149 5.93 3.03 10.86
C GLU A 149 5.54 4.42 10.34
N ARG A 150 4.46 5.01 10.88
CA ARG A 150 4.06 6.38 10.54
C ARG A 150 5.10 7.42 10.93
N LEU A 151 5.86 7.20 12.00
CA LEU A 151 6.95 8.10 12.38
C LEU A 151 8.11 8.01 11.37
N LYS A 152 8.42 6.81 10.86
CA LYS A 152 9.47 6.62 9.85
C LYS A 152 9.11 7.25 8.51
N LEU A 153 7.84 7.21 8.12
CA LEU A 153 7.34 7.74 6.85
C LEU A 153 7.07 9.26 6.85
N ARG A 154 7.23 9.93 8.01
CA ARG A 154 7.14 11.39 8.14
C ARG A 154 8.49 12.10 8.03
N VAL A 155 9.56 11.33 7.83
CA VAL A 155 10.92 11.79 7.54
C VAL A 155 11.13 11.75 6.05
#